data_AF-A0A812YJH3-F1
#
_entry.id   AF-A0A812YJH3-F1
#
_cell.length_a   1.000
_cell.length_b   1.000
_cell.length_c   1.000
_cell.angle_alpha   90.00
_cell.angle_beta   90.00
_cell.angle_gamma   90.00
#
_symmetry.space_group_name_H-M   'P 1'
#
loop_
_entity.id
_entity.type
_entity.pdbx_description
1 polymer ?
#
loop_
_entity_poly.entity_id
_entity_poly.type
_entity_poly.pdbx_seq_one_letter_code
_entity_poly.pdbx_strand_id
1 'polypeptide(L)'
;MTATHTRHCTRLCNAAAAQEDGPVCHADKVGNSFESSQRLACREFQAFDSEHGCVLNNSYLIFGSAFQLAICSLLTIAGVFLHRRRDLCSITQDGSDLILHFCNLQLEPDRLGDKGAIPLRLEDSGHDMLGPGRLLTCQLLGSGRAQLHLDEDVPAVLNIQEIQCDGSAVFGLGWEVRHITLSKVPLGLWLIWHSVLASVILASWAAQGATLRTTLACTLVVTLLTVAVVQALRLAWRCPPEVRQRCRAKLLEELPRRAALSAALWAADKTKECESRADLMALGWSGEQLEDYTRTTLQRQSNEAGICVAYLTSDRFADLVQARGASKASTFRQLKEVFYFGDNPIGKNVICPRDGRMGASFVDSGTLPRESRAPCTHYLSWSWQYEVQVITDALEHWVESEKLDASDVYLYMCFFVNNQFRILYEAGGAGSDNLEDVFEKRLRHVGHVVAVLDAWEEPAYLTRVWTIFEQYTAIKLHVPVTRLGCC
;
A
#
# COMPACT_ATOMS: atom_id res chain seq x y z
N MET A 1 -52.85 27.88 20.08
CA MET A 1 -51.42 27.87 19.69
C MET A 1 -51.10 26.50 19.11
N THR A 2 -51.55 26.32 17.87
CA THR A 2 -51.55 25.08 17.10
C THR A 2 -51.57 25.48 15.62
N ALA A 3 -50.91 24.66 14.78
CA ALA A 3 -50.82 24.74 13.32
C ALA A 3 -49.77 25.68 12.72
N THR A 4 -48.61 25.11 12.38
CA THR A 4 -47.75 25.59 11.28
C THR A 4 -46.74 24.50 10.92
N HIS A 5 -47.14 23.50 10.11
CA HIS A 5 -46.21 22.71 9.30
C HIS A 5 -46.97 21.91 8.22
N THR A 6 -47.54 22.62 7.24
CA THR A 6 -48.02 22.00 5.99
C THR A 6 -48.02 23.01 4.85
N ARG A 7 -46.84 23.53 4.46
CA ARG A 7 -46.65 24.30 3.22
C ARG A 7 -45.24 24.10 2.65
N HIS A 8 -44.96 22.90 2.15
CA HIS A 8 -43.76 22.68 1.33
C HIS A 8 -43.90 21.60 0.25
N CYS A 9 -45.06 21.57 -0.42
CA CYS A 9 -45.27 20.74 -1.63
C CYS A 9 -45.89 21.52 -2.81
N THR A 10 -45.76 22.84 -2.86
CA THR A 10 -46.30 23.66 -3.96
C THR A 10 -45.29 24.70 -4.43
N ARG A 11 -44.05 24.28 -4.72
CA ARG A 11 -43.00 25.13 -5.31
C ARG A 11 -42.13 24.46 -6.37
N LEU A 12 -42.56 23.35 -6.97
CA LEU A 12 -41.82 22.68 -8.06
C LEU A 12 -42.61 22.48 -9.36
N CYS A 13 -43.72 23.22 -9.57
CA CYS A 13 -44.45 23.18 -10.85
C CYS A 13 -44.53 24.55 -11.58
N ASN A 14 -43.88 25.61 -11.09
CA ASN A 14 -43.95 26.96 -11.71
C ASN A 14 -42.59 27.49 -12.19
N ALA A 15 -41.66 26.63 -12.60
CA ALA A 15 -40.36 27.03 -13.14
C ALA A 15 -40.07 26.37 -14.50
N ALA A 16 -41.09 26.29 -15.38
CA ALA A 16 -40.95 25.80 -16.75
C ALA A 16 -41.86 26.59 -17.71
N ALA A 17 -41.81 27.91 -17.63
CA ALA A 17 -42.53 28.80 -18.55
C ALA A 17 -41.72 30.09 -18.79
N ALA A 18 -40.69 29.99 -19.65
CA ALA A 18 -40.15 31.11 -20.40
C ALA A 18 -39.39 30.59 -21.62
N GLN A 19 -39.74 31.13 -22.80
CA GLN A 19 -39.09 31.01 -24.12
C GLN A 19 -39.19 29.66 -24.86
N GLU A 20 -40.14 29.56 -25.79
CA GLU A 20 -39.89 29.75 -27.24
C GLU A 20 -41.21 29.71 -28.04
N ASP A 21 -41.25 30.51 -29.10
CA ASP A 21 -42.38 30.78 -30.00
C ASP A 21 -42.68 29.63 -30.98
N GLY A 22 -43.97 29.36 -31.26
CA GLY A 22 -44.39 28.56 -32.42
C GLY A 22 -45.84 28.03 -32.37
N PRO A 23 -46.56 27.89 -33.51
CA PRO A 23 -47.97 28.25 -33.57
C PRO A 23 -49.01 27.11 -33.43
N VAL A 24 -50.12 27.49 -32.80
CA VAL A 24 -51.55 27.17 -33.09
C VAL A 24 -51.92 25.73 -33.45
N CYS A 25 -52.73 25.11 -32.58
CA CYS A 25 -53.84 24.21 -32.97
C CYS A 25 -55.01 24.33 -31.97
N HIS A 26 -56.21 24.50 -32.53
CA HIS A 26 -57.51 24.51 -31.86
C HIS A 26 -57.81 23.21 -31.10
N ALA A 27 -58.47 23.29 -29.93
CA ALA A 27 -59.55 22.37 -29.57
C ALA A 27 -60.38 22.90 -28.39
N ASP A 28 -61.69 22.75 -28.55
CA ASP A 28 -62.77 23.25 -27.73
C ASP A 28 -62.98 22.57 -26.37
N LYS A 29 -63.59 23.37 -25.48
CA LYS A 29 -64.56 23.04 -24.42
C LYS A 29 -65.02 21.57 -24.31
N VAL A 30 -64.73 20.95 -23.16
CA VAL A 30 -65.71 20.11 -22.44
C VAL A 30 -65.55 20.38 -20.94
N GLY A 31 -66.60 20.93 -20.33
CA GLY A 31 -66.66 21.25 -18.91
C GLY A 31 -67.21 20.10 -18.06
N ASN A 32 -66.84 20.17 -16.78
CA ASN A 32 -67.64 19.86 -15.60
C ASN A 32 -68.48 18.57 -15.60
N SER A 33 -67.83 17.45 -15.23
CA SER A 33 -68.55 16.34 -14.55
C SER A 33 -67.70 15.49 -13.58
N PHE A 34 -66.44 15.83 -13.30
CA PHE A 34 -65.55 14.94 -12.52
C PHE A 34 -65.43 15.23 -11.02
N GLU A 35 -66.00 16.33 -10.52
CA GLU A 35 -65.82 16.74 -9.11
C GLU A 35 -66.81 16.10 -8.11
N SER A 36 -67.87 15.43 -8.57
CA SER A 36 -68.85 14.79 -7.69
C SER A 36 -68.52 13.33 -7.35
N SER A 37 -67.87 12.58 -8.26
CA SER A 37 -67.53 11.17 -8.03
C SER A 37 -66.33 10.97 -7.10
N GLN A 38 -65.42 11.94 -6.97
CA GLN A 38 -64.28 11.82 -6.05
C GLN A 38 -64.63 12.09 -4.58
N ARG A 39 -65.76 12.78 -4.29
CA ARG A 39 -66.18 13.03 -2.91
C ARG A 39 -66.93 11.86 -2.25
N LEU A 40 -67.51 10.96 -3.04
CA LEU A 40 -68.17 9.76 -2.51
C LEU A 40 -67.17 8.64 -2.18
N ALA A 41 -66.14 8.44 -3.04
CA ALA A 41 -65.10 7.45 -2.82
C ALA A 41 -64.22 7.75 -1.58
N CYS A 42 -64.01 9.03 -1.24
CA CYS A 42 -63.27 9.40 -0.02
C CYS A 42 -64.04 9.16 1.28
N ARG A 43 -65.37 9.03 1.26
CA ARG A 43 -66.17 8.77 2.48
C ARG A 43 -66.30 7.28 2.79
N GLU A 44 -66.33 6.42 1.78
CA GLU A 44 -66.34 4.95 2.01
C GLU A 44 -64.96 4.43 2.45
N PHE A 45 -63.86 5.05 2.01
CA PHE A 45 -62.51 4.66 2.44
C PHE A 45 -62.24 5.01 3.92
N GLN A 46 -62.87 6.05 4.48
CA GLN A 46 -62.72 6.42 5.89
C GLN A 46 -63.54 5.55 6.85
N ALA A 47 -64.55 4.83 6.37
CA ALA A 47 -65.38 3.95 7.21
C ALA A 47 -64.80 2.53 7.36
N PHE A 48 -63.95 2.09 6.42
CA PHE A 48 -63.32 0.77 6.48
C PHE A 48 -62.08 0.71 7.40
N ASP A 49 -61.51 1.86 7.75
CA ASP A 49 -60.24 1.96 8.51
C ASP A 49 -60.44 1.91 10.04
N SER A 50 -61.68 2.04 10.54
CA SER A 50 -61.96 2.13 11.99
C SER A 50 -62.09 0.77 12.70
N GLU A 51 -62.43 -0.32 12.00
CA GLU A 51 -62.62 -1.64 12.62
C GLU A 51 -61.51 -2.65 12.35
N HIS A 52 -60.70 -2.50 11.30
CA HIS A 52 -59.62 -3.46 10.97
C HIS A 52 -58.20 -2.87 11.04
N GLY A 53 -58.09 -1.53 11.19
CA GLY A 53 -56.81 -0.83 11.30
C GLY A 53 -55.97 -1.23 12.51
N CYS A 54 -56.60 -1.68 13.62
CA CYS A 54 -55.86 -2.05 14.84
C CYS A 54 -55.11 -3.38 14.74
N VAL A 55 -55.63 -4.37 14.00
CA VAL A 55 -55.00 -5.70 13.88
C VAL A 55 -53.87 -5.70 12.84
N LEU A 56 -54.05 -4.97 11.74
CA LEU A 56 -53.01 -4.79 10.72
C LEU A 56 -51.84 -3.94 11.25
N ASN A 57 -52.08 -2.88 12.01
CA ASN A 57 -50.98 -2.07 12.58
C ASN A 57 -50.10 -2.87 13.54
N ASN A 58 -50.70 -3.69 14.41
CA ASN A 58 -49.94 -4.51 15.36
C ASN A 58 -49.11 -5.58 14.65
N SER A 59 -49.62 -6.15 13.56
CA SER A 59 -48.89 -7.11 12.74
C SER A 59 -47.68 -6.46 12.04
N TYR A 60 -47.86 -5.28 11.44
CA TYR A 60 -46.77 -4.53 10.80
C TYR A 60 -45.70 -4.07 11.80
N LEU A 61 -46.08 -3.72 13.03
CA LEU A 61 -45.13 -3.39 14.10
C LEU A 61 -44.32 -4.60 14.55
N ILE A 62 -44.95 -5.78 14.69
CA ILE A 62 -44.24 -7.02 15.06
C ILE A 62 -43.30 -7.46 13.94
N PHE A 63 -43.77 -7.50 12.69
CA PHE A 63 -42.95 -7.87 11.54
C PHE A 63 -41.84 -6.85 11.27
N GLY A 64 -42.12 -5.55 11.41
CA GLY A 64 -41.13 -4.49 11.25
C GLY A 64 -40.02 -4.56 12.30
N SER A 65 -40.38 -4.80 13.56
CA SER A 65 -39.41 -4.93 14.66
C SER A 65 -38.57 -6.21 14.53
N ALA A 66 -39.21 -7.34 14.17
CA ALA A 66 -38.50 -8.60 13.92
C ALA A 66 -37.56 -8.50 12.71
N PHE A 67 -37.97 -7.79 11.66
CA PHE A 67 -37.15 -7.53 10.47
C PHE A 67 -35.95 -6.63 10.78
N GLN A 68 -36.13 -5.56 11.57
CA GLN A 68 -35.04 -4.71 12.03
C GLN A 68 -34.04 -5.47 12.92
N LEU A 69 -34.53 -6.32 13.84
CA LEU A 69 -33.70 -7.22 14.65
C LEU A 69 -32.91 -8.22 13.80
N ALA A 70 -33.54 -8.78 12.77
CA ALA A 70 -32.88 -9.69 11.84
C ALA A 70 -31.79 -8.98 11.03
N ILE A 71 -32.06 -7.77 10.51
CA ILE A 71 -31.07 -6.95 9.81
C ILE A 71 -29.91 -6.57 10.74
N CYS A 72 -30.17 -6.10 11.96
CA CYS A 72 -29.11 -5.75 12.90
C CYS A 72 -28.27 -6.97 13.30
N SER A 73 -28.89 -8.14 13.46
CA SER A 73 -28.18 -9.39 13.73
C SER A 73 -27.33 -9.81 12.54
N LEU A 74 -27.86 -9.72 11.32
CA LEU A 74 -27.12 -9.99 10.08
C LEU A 74 -25.98 -9.00 9.86
N LEU A 75 -26.15 -7.71 10.18
CA LEU A 75 -25.09 -6.70 10.09
C LEU A 75 -24.02 -6.90 11.17
N THR A 76 -24.39 -7.35 12.37
CA THR A 76 -23.43 -7.69 13.43
C THR A 76 -22.64 -8.94 13.06
N ILE A 77 -23.33 -9.96 12.55
CA ILE A 77 -22.73 -11.19 12.03
C ILE A 77 -21.80 -10.84 10.86
N ALA A 78 -22.28 -10.06 9.88
CA ALA A 78 -21.47 -9.57 8.76
C ALA A 78 -20.28 -8.75 9.24
N GLY A 79 -20.42 -7.89 10.24
CA GLY A 79 -19.31 -7.15 10.86
C GLY A 79 -18.27 -8.07 11.52
N VAL A 80 -18.70 -9.18 12.13
CA VAL A 80 -17.80 -10.23 12.62
C VAL A 80 -17.11 -10.95 11.45
N PHE A 81 -17.84 -11.27 10.37
CA PHE A 81 -17.29 -11.88 9.15
C PHE A 81 -16.33 -10.96 8.37
N LEU A 82 -16.53 -9.65 8.45
CA LEU A 82 -15.67 -8.64 7.82
C LEU A 82 -14.41 -8.37 8.65
N HIS A 83 -14.46 -8.53 9.97
CA HIS A 83 -13.30 -8.48 10.86
C HIS A 83 -12.60 -9.84 10.97
N ARG A 84 -11.93 -10.25 9.90
CA ARG A 84 -10.98 -11.38 9.99
C ARG A 84 -9.81 -10.97 10.88
N ARG A 85 -9.72 -11.57 12.07
CA ARG A 85 -8.52 -11.50 12.90
C ARG A 85 -7.40 -12.21 12.13
N ARG A 86 -6.33 -11.49 11.80
CA ARG A 86 -5.19 -12.04 11.05
C ARG A 86 -4.05 -12.26 12.03
N ASP A 87 -3.61 -13.50 12.12
CA ASP A 87 -2.49 -13.84 12.98
C ASP A 87 -1.21 -13.43 12.25
N LEU A 88 -0.52 -12.43 12.80
CA LEU A 88 0.77 -11.97 12.33
C LEU A 88 1.79 -13.05 12.72
N CYS A 89 2.39 -13.74 11.75
CA CYS A 89 3.39 -14.76 12.05
C CYS A 89 4.75 -14.14 12.36
N SER A 90 5.15 -13.11 11.61
CA SER A 90 6.45 -12.44 11.77
C SER A 90 6.45 -11.04 11.15
N ILE A 91 7.38 -10.21 11.61
CA ILE A 91 7.72 -8.91 11.03
C ILE A 91 9.16 -9.00 10.56
N THR A 92 9.43 -8.75 9.28
CA THR A 92 10.78 -8.68 8.72
C THR A 92 11.03 -7.28 8.19
N GLN A 93 12.23 -6.75 8.35
CA GLN A 93 12.63 -5.48 7.74
C GLN A 93 13.30 -5.75 6.38
N ASP A 94 12.89 -5.02 5.34
CA ASP A 94 13.48 -5.03 4.00
C ASP A 94 13.82 -3.59 3.63
N GLY A 95 15.07 -3.17 3.88
CA GLY A 95 15.48 -1.77 3.77
C GLY A 95 14.75 -0.85 4.76
N SER A 96 14.06 0.17 4.24
CA SER A 96 13.22 1.09 5.03
C SER A 96 11.83 0.52 5.34
N ASP A 97 11.48 -0.62 4.76
CA ASP A 97 10.13 -1.13 4.74
C ASP A 97 9.98 -2.25 5.76
N LEU A 98 8.97 -2.17 6.61
CA LEU A 98 8.57 -3.30 7.47
C LEU A 98 7.56 -4.18 6.71
N ILE A 99 7.91 -5.44 6.51
CA ILE A 99 7.07 -6.44 5.87
C ILE A 99 6.41 -7.31 6.94
N LEU A 100 5.09 -7.37 6.90
CA LEU A 100 4.28 -8.19 7.80
C LEU A 100 3.88 -9.50 7.12
N HIS A 101 4.20 -10.64 7.75
CA HIS A 101 3.82 -11.97 7.27
C HIS A 101 2.63 -12.50 8.07
N PHE A 102 1.56 -12.92 7.39
CA PHE A 102 0.34 -13.43 8.02
C PHE A 102 0.15 -14.93 7.79
N CYS A 103 -0.39 -15.61 8.80
CA CYS A 103 -0.61 -17.05 8.72
C CYS A 103 -1.92 -17.25 7.92
N ASN A 104 -1.83 -17.91 6.76
CA ASN A 104 -2.94 -18.24 5.83
C ASN A 104 -3.44 -17.12 4.90
N LEU A 105 -2.54 -16.38 4.26
CA LEU A 105 -2.90 -15.34 3.29
C LEU A 105 -2.49 -15.70 1.85
N GLN A 106 -3.47 -15.87 0.96
CA GLN A 106 -3.31 -15.70 -0.49
C GLN A 106 -4.25 -14.54 -0.87
N LEU A 107 -3.71 -13.36 -1.18
CA LEU A 107 -4.51 -12.20 -1.62
C LEU A 107 -4.46 -12.11 -3.15
N GLU A 108 -5.63 -12.09 -3.78
CA GLU A 108 -5.78 -11.60 -5.16
C GLU A 108 -5.66 -10.06 -5.15
N PRO A 109 -4.67 -9.47 -5.85
CA PRO A 109 -4.39 -8.04 -5.80
C PRO A 109 -5.52 -7.14 -6.34
N ASP A 110 -6.36 -7.66 -7.24
CA ASP A 110 -7.22 -6.87 -8.13
C ASP A 110 -8.42 -6.17 -7.47
N ARG A 111 -8.61 -6.28 -6.15
CA ARG A 111 -9.80 -5.72 -5.45
C ARG A 111 -9.53 -4.53 -4.53
N LEU A 112 -8.27 -4.13 -4.34
CA LEU A 112 -7.93 -2.90 -3.63
C LEU A 112 -7.22 -1.97 -4.61
N GLY A 113 -7.96 -1.02 -5.19
CA GLY A 113 -7.36 0.02 -6.02
C GLY A 113 -6.27 0.81 -5.29
N ASP A 114 -5.42 1.49 -6.05
CA ASP A 114 -4.12 2.10 -5.70
C ASP A 114 -4.04 3.07 -4.49
N LYS A 115 -5.07 3.22 -3.65
CA LYS A 115 -5.17 4.30 -2.62
C LYS A 115 -5.41 3.85 -1.18
N GLY A 116 -5.23 2.58 -0.82
CA GLY A 116 -5.56 2.08 0.51
C GLY A 116 -4.38 1.96 1.48
N ALA A 117 -3.98 3.05 2.16
CA ALA A 117 -3.15 2.95 3.36
C ALA A 117 -4.03 2.56 4.57
N ILE A 118 -3.67 1.47 5.28
CA ILE A 118 -4.41 0.93 6.42
C ILE A 118 -3.64 1.25 7.71
N PRO A 119 -4.19 2.04 8.65
CA PRO A 119 -3.50 2.33 9.90
C PRO A 119 -3.40 1.08 10.78
N LEU A 120 -2.18 0.66 11.09
CA LEU A 120 -1.85 -0.42 12.00
C LEU A 120 -1.58 0.10 13.41
N ARG A 121 -2.12 -0.63 14.39
CA ARG A 121 -1.83 -0.44 15.81
C ARG A 121 -1.31 -1.77 16.33
N LEU A 122 -0.04 -1.82 16.70
CA LEU A 122 0.57 -2.97 17.36
C LEU A 122 0.20 -2.88 18.85
N GLU A 123 -0.81 -3.63 19.28
CA GLU A 123 -1.11 -3.83 20.70
C GLU A 123 -0.78 -5.31 21.02
N ASP A 124 -0.17 -5.56 22.18
CA ASP A 124 0.22 -6.88 22.72
C ASP A 124 1.48 -7.56 22.14
N SER A 125 2.52 -6.82 21.75
CA SER A 125 3.87 -7.42 21.50
C SER A 125 4.73 -7.58 22.77
N GLY A 126 4.25 -7.13 23.94
CA GLY A 126 5.06 -7.07 25.18
C GLY A 126 6.20 -6.03 25.14
N HIS A 127 6.42 -5.38 24.00
CA HIS A 127 7.40 -4.34 23.78
C HIS A 127 6.70 -3.11 23.23
N ASP A 128 6.52 -2.08 24.07
CA ASP A 128 5.97 -0.77 23.67
C ASP A 128 7.01 -0.02 22.80
N MET A 129 7.17 -0.46 21.54
CA MET A 129 8.26 0.03 20.69
C MET A 129 8.05 1.44 20.12
N LEU A 130 6.81 1.93 20.13
CA LEU A 130 6.45 3.18 19.42
C LEU A 130 5.93 4.27 20.36
N GLY A 131 5.81 3.99 21.66
CA GLY A 131 5.22 4.92 22.61
C GLY A 131 3.73 5.19 22.34
N PRO A 132 3.02 5.77 23.32
CA PRO A 132 1.60 6.04 23.18
C PRO A 132 1.34 7.12 22.11
N GLY A 133 0.51 6.80 21.11
CA GLY A 133 -0.06 7.77 20.18
C GLY A 133 0.47 7.76 18.74
N ARG A 134 1.46 6.92 18.41
CA ARG A 134 2.00 6.85 17.04
C ARG A 134 1.19 5.89 16.15
N LEU A 135 0.95 6.30 14.91
CA LEU A 135 0.26 5.50 13.89
C LEU A 135 1.28 4.92 12.91
N LEU A 136 1.13 3.64 12.59
CA LEU A 136 1.82 3.00 11.48
C LEU A 136 0.87 2.96 10.29
N THR A 137 1.26 3.40 9.10
CA THR A 137 0.41 3.28 7.90
C THR A 137 0.86 2.08 7.08
N CYS A 138 -0.07 1.19 6.75
CA CYS A 138 0.22 -0.06 6.06
C CYS A 138 -0.36 -0.08 4.66
N GLN A 139 0.50 -0.12 3.64
CA GLN A 139 0.10 -0.33 2.26
C GLN A 139 0.13 -1.83 1.94
N LEU A 140 -0.98 -2.37 1.45
CA LEU A 140 -1.02 -3.76 1.01
C LEU A 140 -0.28 -3.89 -0.33
N LEU A 141 0.71 -4.76 -0.38
CA LEU A 141 1.35 -5.19 -1.62
C LEU A 141 0.72 -6.56 -1.97
N GLY A 142 0.36 -6.82 -3.22
CA GLY A 142 -0.24 -8.10 -3.62
C GLY A 142 0.56 -9.33 -3.13
N SER A 143 -0.03 -10.55 -3.19
CA SER A 143 0.57 -11.82 -2.71
C SER A 143 0.65 -12.04 -1.18
N GLY A 144 -0.10 -11.26 -0.40
CA GLY A 144 -0.15 -11.44 1.06
C GLY A 144 0.97 -10.72 1.81
N ARG A 145 1.60 -9.71 1.19
CA ARG A 145 2.58 -8.83 1.81
C ARG A 145 1.92 -7.52 2.22
N ALA A 146 2.40 -6.90 3.28
CA ALA A 146 1.95 -5.57 3.66
C ALA A 146 3.20 -4.76 4.04
N GLN A 147 3.37 -3.61 3.40
CA GLN A 147 4.44 -2.66 3.63
C GLN A 147 3.97 -1.64 4.66
N LEU A 148 4.80 -1.37 5.65
CA LEU A 148 4.54 -0.39 6.70
C LEU A 148 5.42 0.84 6.47
N HIS A 149 4.79 2.02 6.40
CA HIS A 149 5.44 3.30 6.49
C HIS A 149 5.39 3.79 7.95
N LEU A 150 6.56 4.14 8.48
CA LEU A 150 6.70 4.87 9.74
C LEU A 150 6.47 6.36 9.47
N ASP A 151 5.72 7.02 10.34
CA ASP A 151 5.58 8.48 10.34
C ASP A 151 6.96 9.14 10.55
N GLU A 152 7.18 10.30 9.92
CA GLU A 152 8.51 10.85 9.55
C GLU A 152 9.47 11.19 10.73
N ASP A 153 9.07 11.02 11.99
CA ASP A 153 9.80 11.48 13.19
C ASP A 153 10.42 10.36 14.06
N VAL A 154 10.67 9.16 13.51
CA VAL A 154 11.40 8.10 14.24
C VAL A 154 12.87 8.12 13.84
N PRO A 155 13.82 8.43 14.75
CA PRO A 155 15.24 8.36 14.42
C PRO A 155 15.61 6.94 13.95
N ALA A 156 16.34 6.87 12.83
CA ALA A 156 16.65 5.69 12.03
C ALA A 156 17.60 4.67 12.70
N VAL A 157 17.38 4.34 13.97
CA VAL A 157 18.20 3.40 14.75
C VAL A 157 17.33 2.32 15.39
N LEU A 158 16.41 1.76 14.61
CA LEU A 158 15.82 0.46 14.91
C LEU A 158 16.33 -0.50 13.84
N ASN A 159 17.53 -1.03 14.07
CA ASN A 159 18.04 -2.17 13.31
C ASN A 159 17.28 -3.41 13.81
N ILE A 160 16.07 -3.58 13.30
CA ILE A 160 15.21 -4.69 13.66
C ILE A 160 15.63 -5.87 12.78
N GLN A 161 16.59 -6.67 13.26
CA GLN A 161 16.95 -7.88 12.53
C GLN A 161 15.83 -8.93 12.59
N GLU A 162 15.02 -8.95 13.65
CA GLU A 162 13.75 -9.70 13.71
C GLU A 162 13.03 -9.35 15.02
N ILE A 163 11.72 -9.07 15.01
CA ILE A 163 10.92 -9.07 16.25
C ILE A 163 9.99 -10.26 16.22
N GLN A 164 10.19 -11.13 17.20
CA GLN A 164 9.28 -12.20 17.52
C GLN A 164 8.01 -11.61 18.16
N CYS A 165 6.97 -11.38 17.37
CA CYS A 165 5.69 -10.90 17.88
C CYS A 165 4.75 -12.07 18.19
N ASP A 166 4.32 -12.20 19.45
CA ASP A 166 3.14 -13.01 19.83
C ASP A 166 1.87 -12.12 19.79
N GLY A 167 1.65 -11.41 18.68
CA GLY A 167 0.58 -10.42 18.53
C GLY A 167 -0.38 -10.72 17.37
N SER A 168 -1.61 -10.18 17.44
CA SER A 168 -2.58 -10.23 16.32
C SER A 168 -2.72 -8.85 15.69
N ALA A 169 -2.57 -8.71 14.37
CA ALA A 169 -2.84 -7.45 13.67
C ALA A 169 -4.20 -7.51 12.94
N VAL A 170 -5.01 -6.46 13.10
CA VAL A 170 -6.37 -6.39 12.55
C VAL A 170 -6.39 -5.37 11.41
N PHE A 171 -6.82 -5.78 10.22
CA PHE A 171 -6.95 -4.91 9.04
C PHE A 171 -8.42 -4.63 8.74
N GLY A 172 -8.79 -3.37 8.52
CA GLY A 172 -10.12 -3.00 8.05
C GLY A 172 -10.11 -1.69 7.25
N LEU A 173 -10.73 -1.70 6.07
CA LEU A 173 -11.16 -0.50 5.36
C LEU A 173 -12.44 0.01 6.02
N GLY A 174 -12.35 1.09 6.78
CA GLY A 174 -13.52 1.66 7.45
C GLY A 174 -13.12 2.54 8.63
N TRP A 175 -12.38 3.61 8.34
CA TRP A 175 -12.06 4.60 9.37
C TRP A 175 -13.32 5.29 9.92
N GLU A 176 -14.43 5.31 9.18
CA GLU A 176 -15.71 5.86 9.62
C GLU A 176 -16.65 4.86 10.35
N VAL A 177 -16.35 3.55 10.33
CA VAL A 177 -17.14 2.54 11.09
C VAL A 177 -16.43 2.15 12.41
N ARG A 178 -15.27 2.76 12.69
CA ARG A 178 -14.41 2.46 13.85
C ARG A 178 -15.04 2.78 15.21
N HIS A 179 -16.17 3.47 15.27
CA HIS A 179 -16.91 3.64 16.53
C HIS A 179 -17.92 2.53 16.83
N ILE A 180 -18.16 1.60 15.91
CA ILE A 180 -19.14 0.53 16.10
C ILE A 180 -18.56 -0.80 15.62
N THR A 181 -17.59 -1.39 16.31
CA THR A 181 -17.39 -2.86 16.24
C THR A 181 -16.62 -3.43 17.44
N LEU A 182 -17.38 -4.14 18.29
CA LEU A 182 -17.14 -5.45 18.93
C LEU A 182 -15.86 -5.82 19.71
N SER A 183 -14.74 -5.11 19.63
CA SER A 183 -13.54 -5.43 20.45
C SER A 183 -13.25 -4.40 21.55
N LYS A 184 -13.65 -3.14 21.38
CA LYS A 184 -13.46 -2.06 22.37
C LYS A 184 -14.71 -1.28 22.71
N VAL A 185 -15.89 -1.76 22.30
CA VAL A 185 -17.11 -1.30 22.96
C VAL A 185 -16.98 -1.81 24.40
N PRO A 186 -16.82 -0.94 25.42
CA PRO A 186 -16.85 -1.41 26.81
C PRO A 186 -18.06 -2.31 26.94
N LEU A 187 -17.96 -3.43 27.64
CA LEU A 187 -19.11 -4.32 27.85
C LEU A 187 -20.39 -3.52 28.17
N GLY A 188 -20.23 -2.41 28.91
CA GLY A 188 -21.24 -1.37 29.13
C GLY A 188 -21.94 -0.79 27.89
N LEU A 189 -21.25 -0.36 26.82
CA LEU A 189 -21.91 0.18 25.61
C LEU A 189 -22.62 -0.89 24.77
N TRP A 190 -22.10 -2.13 24.77
CA TRP A 190 -22.78 -3.27 24.13
C TRP A 190 -24.03 -3.64 24.92
N LEU A 191 -23.92 -3.65 26.26
CA LEU A 191 -25.05 -3.77 27.17
C LEU A 191 -26.03 -2.61 27.02
N ILE A 192 -25.59 -1.36 26.77
CA ILE A 192 -26.45 -0.20 26.52
C ILE A 192 -27.24 -0.39 25.22
N TRP A 193 -26.59 -0.78 24.12
CA TRP A 193 -27.31 -1.03 22.86
C TRP A 193 -28.34 -2.16 23.01
N HIS A 194 -27.96 -3.26 23.66
CA HIS A 194 -28.89 -4.35 23.96
C HIS A 194 -29.99 -3.98 24.94
N SER A 195 -29.72 -3.11 25.92
CA SER A 195 -30.74 -2.64 26.87
C SER A 195 -31.68 -1.62 26.24
N VAL A 196 -31.22 -0.77 25.31
CA VAL A 196 -32.10 0.10 24.50
C VAL A 196 -33.00 -0.75 23.60
N LEU A 197 -32.43 -1.72 22.89
CA LEU A 197 -33.20 -2.64 22.03
C LEU A 197 -34.20 -3.48 22.85
N ALA A 198 -33.77 -3.99 24.02
CA ALA A 198 -34.65 -4.67 24.96
C ALA A 198 -35.76 -3.76 25.49
N SER A 199 -35.46 -2.49 25.77
CA SER A 199 -36.45 -1.50 26.23
C SER A 199 -37.50 -1.19 25.16
N VAL A 200 -37.11 -1.11 23.89
CA VAL A 200 -38.03 -0.94 22.75
C VAL A 200 -38.92 -2.16 22.58
N ILE A 201 -38.36 -3.38 22.70
CA ILE A 201 -39.13 -4.63 22.65
C ILE A 201 -40.09 -4.71 23.85
N LEU A 202 -39.64 -4.38 25.07
CA LEU A 202 -40.45 -4.34 26.28
C LEU A 202 -41.60 -3.34 26.18
N ALA A 203 -41.37 -2.15 25.62
CA ALA A 203 -42.40 -1.14 25.40
C ALA A 203 -43.44 -1.61 24.36
N SER A 204 -42.99 -2.22 23.25
CA SER A 204 -43.87 -2.78 22.23
C SER A 204 -44.72 -3.95 22.77
N TRP A 205 -44.14 -4.80 23.62
CA TRP A 205 -44.83 -5.94 24.22
C TRP A 205 -45.79 -5.54 25.35
N ALA A 206 -45.43 -4.53 26.15
CA ALA A 206 -46.32 -3.95 27.16
C ALA A 206 -47.58 -3.33 26.51
N ALA A 207 -47.41 -2.70 25.34
CA ALA A 207 -48.53 -2.19 24.55
C ALA A 207 -49.46 -3.30 24.02
N GLN A 208 -49.00 -4.56 23.98
CA GLN A 208 -49.76 -5.72 23.52
C GLN A 208 -50.28 -6.60 24.69
N GLY A 209 -50.14 -6.15 25.93
CA GLY A 209 -50.63 -6.88 27.11
C GLY A 209 -49.79 -8.10 27.50
N ALA A 210 -48.58 -8.25 26.96
CA ALA A 210 -47.68 -9.31 27.37
C ALA A 210 -47.15 -9.06 28.79
N THR A 211 -47.09 -10.12 29.61
CA THR A 211 -46.61 -9.99 31.00
C THR A 211 -45.11 -9.67 31.03
N LEU A 212 -44.67 -8.80 31.94
CA LEU A 212 -43.25 -8.43 32.12
C LEU A 212 -42.31 -9.65 32.25
N ARG A 213 -42.82 -10.74 32.86
CA ARG A 213 -42.08 -11.99 33.05
C ARG A 213 -41.74 -12.68 31.73
N THR A 214 -42.67 -12.73 30.78
CA THR A 214 -42.43 -13.39 29.48
C THR A 214 -41.42 -12.62 28.64
N THR A 215 -41.46 -11.28 28.69
CA THR A 215 -40.55 -10.46 27.89
C THR A 215 -39.11 -10.54 28.40
N LEU A 216 -38.91 -10.45 29.73
CA LEU A 216 -37.57 -10.59 30.33
C LEU A 216 -36.95 -11.97 30.03
N ALA A 217 -37.77 -13.03 30.05
CA ALA A 217 -37.31 -14.37 29.71
C ALA A 217 -36.86 -14.46 28.24
N CYS A 218 -37.64 -13.94 27.30
CA CYS A 218 -37.30 -13.95 25.88
C CYS A 218 -36.02 -13.14 25.58
N THR A 219 -35.88 -11.94 26.17
CA THR A 219 -34.68 -11.12 25.98
C THR A 219 -33.43 -11.83 26.49
N LEU A 220 -33.48 -12.42 27.68
CA LEU A 220 -32.36 -13.16 28.26
C LEU A 220 -31.93 -14.33 27.36
N VAL A 221 -32.90 -15.10 26.85
CA VAL A 221 -32.61 -16.23 25.94
C VAL A 221 -31.94 -15.75 24.65
N VAL A 222 -32.44 -14.69 24.01
CA VAL A 222 -31.85 -14.15 22.79
C VAL A 222 -30.43 -13.64 23.03
N THR A 223 -30.20 -12.91 24.13
CA THR A 223 -28.85 -12.42 24.47
C THR A 223 -27.88 -13.57 24.71
N LEU A 224 -28.29 -14.60 25.47
CA LEU A 224 -27.46 -15.77 25.73
C LEU A 224 -27.13 -16.55 24.45
N LEU A 225 -28.11 -16.71 23.54
CA LEU A 225 -27.89 -17.34 22.24
C LEU A 225 -26.92 -16.54 21.36
N THR A 226 -27.05 -15.22 21.29
CA THR A 226 -26.13 -14.38 20.51
C THR A 226 -24.71 -14.45 21.07
N VAL A 227 -24.52 -14.38 22.39
CA VAL A 227 -23.20 -14.54 23.01
C VAL A 227 -22.63 -15.93 22.74
N ALA A 228 -23.44 -16.99 22.87
CA ALA A 228 -23.02 -18.36 22.59
C ALA A 228 -22.58 -18.54 21.13
N VAL A 229 -23.33 -18.00 20.16
CA VAL A 229 -22.99 -18.06 18.73
C VAL A 229 -21.69 -17.31 18.44
N VAL A 230 -21.52 -16.09 18.98
CA VAL A 230 -20.28 -15.32 18.77
C VAL A 230 -19.08 -16.02 19.40
N GLN A 231 -19.23 -16.62 20.58
CA GLN A 231 -18.15 -17.38 21.21
C GLN A 231 -17.85 -18.68 20.44
N ALA A 232 -18.87 -19.38 19.95
CA ALA A 232 -18.69 -20.56 19.11
C ALA A 232 -17.97 -20.21 17.79
N LEU A 233 -18.33 -19.12 17.13
CA LEU A 233 -17.63 -18.62 15.93
C LEU A 233 -16.19 -18.21 16.24
N ARG A 234 -15.95 -17.51 17.35
CA ARG A 234 -14.58 -17.18 17.80
C ARG A 234 -13.74 -18.42 18.08
N LEU A 235 -14.31 -19.44 18.70
CA LEU A 235 -13.62 -20.71 18.95
C LEU A 235 -13.39 -21.50 17.66
N ALA A 236 -14.37 -21.52 16.75
CA ALA A 236 -14.26 -22.16 15.44
C ALA A 236 -13.25 -21.46 14.52
N TRP A 237 -13.03 -20.15 14.68
CA TRP A 237 -12.09 -19.37 13.89
C TRP A 237 -10.72 -19.17 14.52
N ARG A 238 -10.54 -19.59 15.78
CA ARG A 238 -9.19 -19.70 16.33
C ARG A 238 -8.48 -20.78 15.55
N CYS A 239 -7.56 -20.37 14.70
CA CYS A 239 -6.63 -21.29 14.06
C CYS A 239 -6.00 -22.12 15.19
N PRO A 240 -6.15 -23.46 15.17
CA PRO A 240 -5.61 -24.30 16.21
C PRO A 240 -4.14 -23.92 16.46
N PRO A 241 -3.70 -23.79 17.72
CA PRO A 241 -2.33 -23.37 18.02
C PRO A 241 -1.30 -24.24 17.29
N GLU A 242 -1.61 -25.52 17.08
CA GLU A 242 -0.80 -26.45 16.29
C GLU A 242 -0.64 -26.03 14.82
N VAL A 243 -1.70 -25.53 14.16
CA VAL A 243 -1.63 -25.06 12.77
C VAL A 243 -0.77 -23.81 12.70
N ARG A 244 -0.93 -22.87 13.65
CA ARG A 244 -0.08 -21.68 13.74
C ARG A 244 1.39 -22.04 13.95
N GLN A 245 1.66 -22.98 14.87
CA GLN A 245 3.01 -23.45 15.13
C GLN A 245 3.62 -24.14 13.91
N ARG A 246 2.84 -24.95 13.17
CA ARG A 246 3.29 -25.57 11.91
C ARG A 246 3.58 -24.54 10.81
N CYS A 247 2.69 -23.56 10.61
CA CYS A 247 2.91 -22.49 9.64
C CYS A 247 4.16 -21.67 9.98
N ARG A 248 4.36 -21.35 11.26
CA ARG A 248 5.54 -20.64 11.74
C ARG A 248 6.82 -21.45 11.56
N ALA A 249 6.80 -22.75 11.92
CA ALA A 249 7.94 -23.63 11.71
C ALA A 249 8.31 -23.75 10.22
N LYS A 250 7.31 -23.89 9.34
CA LYS A 250 7.52 -23.90 7.88
C LYS A 250 8.15 -22.59 7.39
N LEU A 251 7.64 -21.44 7.84
CA LEU A 251 8.20 -20.14 7.45
C LEU A 251 9.67 -19.99 7.89
N LEU A 252 9.98 -20.37 9.13
CA LEU A 252 11.35 -20.36 9.66
C LEU A 252 12.29 -21.27 8.88
N GLU A 253 11.79 -22.40 8.36
CA GLU A 253 12.55 -23.28 7.46
C GLU A 253 12.78 -22.66 6.07
N GLU A 254 11.79 -21.93 5.54
CA GLU A 254 11.85 -21.35 4.21
C GLU A 254 12.77 -20.13 4.12
N LEU A 255 12.78 -19.28 5.15
CA LEU A 255 13.53 -18.01 5.14
C LEU A 255 15.01 -18.15 4.77
N PRO A 256 15.83 -19.03 5.39
CA PRO A 256 17.24 -19.15 5.02
C PRO A 256 17.43 -19.64 3.57
N ARG A 257 16.53 -20.48 3.04
CA ARG A 257 16.59 -20.97 1.65
C ARG A 257 16.19 -19.89 0.64
N ARG A 258 15.21 -19.05 0.98
CA ARG A 258 14.87 -17.85 0.20
C ARG A 258 16.06 -16.88 0.17
N ALA A 259 16.70 -16.64 1.31
CA ALA A 259 17.89 -15.80 1.39
C ALA A 259 19.05 -16.38 0.56
N ALA A 260 19.27 -17.69 0.61
CA ALA A 260 20.26 -18.38 -0.21
C ALA A 260 19.98 -18.22 -1.72
N LEU A 261 18.72 -18.40 -2.14
CA LEU A 261 18.32 -18.16 -3.54
C LEU A 261 18.55 -16.70 -3.94
N SER A 262 18.19 -15.74 -3.09
CA SER A 262 18.42 -14.31 -3.36
C SER A 262 19.91 -14.00 -3.51
N ALA A 263 20.76 -14.53 -2.62
CA ALA A 263 22.22 -14.37 -2.71
C ALA A 263 22.79 -15.01 -3.98
N ALA A 264 22.32 -16.20 -4.35
CA ALA A 264 22.73 -16.88 -5.59
C ALA A 264 22.35 -16.08 -6.83
N LEU A 265 21.14 -15.49 -6.86
CA LEU A 265 20.69 -14.61 -7.94
C LEU A 265 21.55 -13.35 -8.02
N TRP A 266 21.95 -12.77 -6.88
CA TRP A 266 22.82 -11.59 -6.85
C TRP A 266 24.20 -11.91 -7.46
N ALA A 267 24.78 -13.05 -7.08
CA ALA A 267 26.06 -13.53 -7.57
C ALA A 267 26.01 -14.09 -9.01
N ALA A 268 24.82 -14.26 -9.58
CA ALA A 268 24.58 -14.98 -10.83
C ALA A 268 25.17 -16.42 -10.83
N ASP A 269 25.20 -17.06 -9.66
CA ASP A 269 25.72 -18.43 -9.47
C ASP A 269 24.62 -19.45 -9.81
N LYS A 270 24.65 -19.98 -11.04
CA LYS A 270 23.65 -20.94 -11.53
C LYS A 270 23.61 -22.25 -10.77
N THR A 271 24.73 -22.68 -10.19
CA THR A 271 24.77 -23.91 -9.40
C THR A 271 24.01 -23.71 -8.09
N LYS A 272 24.35 -22.65 -7.34
CA LYS A 272 23.65 -22.32 -6.08
C LYS A 272 22.19 -21.92 -6.29
N GLU A 273 21.88 -21.30 -7.42
CA GLU A 273 20.49 -21.00 -7.80
C GLU A 273 19.69 -22.31 -7.96
N CYS A 274 20.21 -23.28 -8.71
CA CYS A 274 19.58 -24.59 -8.89
C CYS A 274 19.41 -25.34 -7.56
N GLU A 275 20.45 -25.37 -6.71
CA GLU A 275 20.42 -25.99 -5.38
C GLU A 275 19.34 -25.34 -4.49
N SER A 276 19.35 -24.01 -4.39
CA SER A 276 18.38 -23.28 -3.55
C SER A 276 16.94 -23.45 -4.07
N ARG A 277 16.76 -23.54 -5.39
CA ARG A 277 15.44 -23.83 -6.00
C ARG A 277 14.99 -25.26 -5.67
N ALA A 278 15.89 -26.25 -5.74
CA ALA A 278 15.58 -27.63 -5.37
C ALA A 278 15.20 -27.74 -3.88
N ASP A 279 15.92 -27.03 -3.00
CA ASP A 279 15.62 -26.99 -1.57
C ASP A 279 14.24 -26.39 -1.27
N LEU A 280 13.86 -25.31 -1.96
CA LEU A 280 12.53 -24.72 -1.81
C LEU A 280 11.43 -25.63 -2.39
N MET A 281 11.68 -26.31 -3.52
CA MET A 281 10.75 -27.32 -4.04
C MET A 281 10.54 -28.46 -3.04
N ALA A 282 11.59 -28.89 -2.33
CA ALA A 282 11.48 -29.92 -1.29
C ALA A 282 10.59 -29.48 -0.10
N LEU A 283 10.43 -28.16 0.13
CA LEU A 283 9.47 -27.59 1.09
C LEU A 283 8.04 -27.41 0.54
N GLY A 284 7.81 -27.89 -0.68
CA GLY A 284 6.51 -27.85 -1.35
C GLY A 284 6.23 -26.57 -2.11
N TRP A 285 7.26 -25.82 -2.53
CA TRP A 285 7.08 -24.71 -3.46
C TRP A 285 6.74 -25.22 -4.85
N SER A 286 5.76 -24.60 -5.50
CA SER A 286 5.49 -24.84 -6.90
C SER A 286 6.54 -24.16 -7.79
N GLY A 287 6.68 -24.65 -9.03
CA GLY A 287 7.54 -24.00 -10.02
C GLY A 287 7.12 -22.54 -10.27
N GLU A 288 5.82 -22.25 -10.28
CA GLU A 288 5.28 -20.90 -10.45
C GLU A 288 5.67 -19.95 -9.30
N GLN A 289 5.59 -20.42 -8.05
CA GLN A 289 6.01 -19.63 -6.88
C GLN A 289 7.50 -19.30 -6.94
N LEU A 290 8.33 -20.23 -7.44
CA LEU A 290 9.76 -20.02 -7.61
C LEU A 290 10.06 -19.02 -8.72
N GLU A 291 9.37 -19.09 -9.85
CA GLU A 291 9.53 -18.11 -10.93
C GLU A 291 9.09 -16.72 -10.49
N ASP A 292 7.96 -16.59 -9.80
CA ASP A 292 7.49 -15.30 -9.29
C ASP A 292 8.46 -14.72 -8.25
N TYR A 293 8.94 -15.54 -7.32
CA TYR A 293 9.95 -15.12 -6.34
C TYR A 293 11.26 -14.71 -7.02
N THR A 294 11.71 -15.46 -8.02
CA THR A 294 12.94 -15.15 -8.77
C THR A 294 12.80 -13.83 -9.51
N ARG A 295 11.68 -13.63 -10.23
CA ARG A 295 11.39 -12.40 -10.97
C ARG A 295 11.32 -11.19 -10.03
N THR A 296 10.55 -11.27 -8.95
CA THR A 296 10.40 -10.17 -7.98
C THR A 296 11.71 -9.86 -7.27
N THR A 297 12.51 -10.89 -6.97
CA THR A 297 13.85 -10.71 -6.40
C THR A 297 14.76 -10.00 -7.38
N LEU A 298 14.89 -10.47 -8.63
CA LEU A 298 15.73 -9.82 -9.65
C LEU A 298 15.31 -8.36 -9.92
N GLN A 299 14.01 -8.09 -9.94
CA GLN A 299 13.47 -6.72 -10.05
C GLN A 299 13.93 -5.85 -8.89
N ARG A 300 13.77 -6.31 -7.63
CA ARG A 300 14.24 -5.59 -6.44
C ARG A 300 15.76 -5.35 -6.50
N GLN A 301 16.52 -6.41 -6.77
CA GLN A 301 17.98 -6.34 -6.86
C GLN A 301 18.44 -5.33 -7.90
N SER A 302 17.79 -5.28 -9.06
CA SER A 302 18.09 -4.29 -10.10
C SER A 302 17.74 -2.86 -9.68
N ASN A 303 16.66 -2.66 -8.91
CA ASN A 303 16.27 -1.35 -8.39
C ASN A 303 17.24 -0.83 -7.32
N GLU A 304 17.86 -1.73 -6.58
CA GLU A 304 18.82 -1.43 -5.51
C GLU A 304 20.28 -1.44 -5.98
N ALA A 305 20.56 -1.96 -7.19
CA ALA A 305 21.91 -2.12 -7.70
C ALA A 305 22.63 -0.77 -7.91
N GLY A 306 23.86 -0.71 -7.41
CA GLY A 306 24.84 0.34 -7.66
C GLY A 306 26.05 -0.17 -8.42
N ILE A 307 26.89 0.77 -8.85
CA ILE A 307 28.16 0.49 -9.52
C ILE A 307 29.32 0.67 -8.55
N CYS A 308 30.22 -0.31 -8.49
CA CYS A 308 31.38 -0.30 -7.60
C CYS A 308 32.37 0.82 -7.96
N VAL A 309 32.89 1.53 -6.96
CA VAL A 309 33.91 2.59 -7.17
C VAL A 309 35.19 2.00 -7.74
N ALA A 310 35.66 0.85 -7.23
CA ALA A 310 36.85 0.18 -7.76
C ALA A 310 36.75 -0.14 -9.25
N TYR A 311 35.54 -0.42 -9.76
CA TYR A 311 35.35 -0.60 -11.20
C TYR A 311 35.49 0.71 -11.96
N LEU A 312 34.86 1.79 -11.49
CA LEU A 312 34.91 3.10 -12.14
C LEU A 312 36.34 3.66 -12.21
N THR A 313 37.16 3.40 -11.20
CA THR A 313 38.55 3.87 -11.14
C THR A 313 39.55 2.90 -11.78
N SER A 314 39.10 1.70 -12.20
CA SER A 314 39.98 0.71 -12.82
C SER A 314 40.30 1.01 -14.29
N ASP A 315 41.43 0.44 -14.75
CA ASP A 315 41.79 0.39 -16.17
C ASP A 315 40.70 -0.28 -17.02
N ARG A 316 39.96 -1.25 -16.47
CA ARG A 316 38.89 -1.94 -17.19
C ARG A 316 37.76 -1.00 -17.62
N PHE A 317 37.41 -0.01 -16.80
CA PHE A 317 36.42 0.99 -17.20
C PHE A 317 37.02 1.97 -18.21
N ALA A 318 38.27 2.40 -18.03
CA ALA A 318 38.98 3.24 -18.99
C ALA A 318 39.08 2.58 -20.38
N ASP A 319 39.42 1.29 -20.42
CA ASP A 319 39.47 0.47 -21.63
C ASP A 319 38.10 0.38 -22.30
N LEU A 320 37.02 0.22 -21.53
CA LEU A 320 35.66 0.23 -22.06
C LEU A 320 35.32 1.58 -22.71
N VAL A 321 35.66 2.71 -22.06
CA VAL A 321 35.46 4.06 -22.60
C VAL A 321 36.23 4.22 -23.92
N GLN A 322 37.50 3.78 -23.96
CA GLN A 322 38.34 3.84 -25.15
C GLN A 322 37.83 2.94 -26.28
N ALA A 323 37.42 1.71 -25.97
CA ALA A 323 36.88 0.76 -26.94
C ALA A 323 35.58 1.26 -27.59
N ARG A 324 34.88 2.18 -26.92
CA ARG A 324 33.68 2.87 -27.44
C ARG A 324 34.00 4.14 -28.25
N GLY A 325 35.28 4.44 -28.46
CA GLY A 325 35.73 5.60 -29.23
C GLY A 325 35.67 6.91 -28.45
N ALA A 326 35.51 6.86 -27.12
CA ALA A 326 35.61 8.02 -26.24
C ALA A 326 36.98 8.04 -25.53
N SER A 327 37.25 9.11 -24.79
CA SER A 327 38.47 9.27 -23.99
C SER A 327 38.14 9.64 -22.55
N LYS A 328 39.15 9.64 -21.66
CA LYS A 328 38.97 10.12 -20.27
C LYS A 328 38.55 11.60 -20.20
N ALA A 329 38.90 12.40 -21.21
CA ALA A 329 38.47 13.81 -21.35
C ALA A 329 37.04 13.95 -21.92
N SER A 330 36.38 12.84 -22.28
CA SER A 330 35.00 12.90 -22.74
C SER A 330 34.05 13.12 -21.57
N THR A 331 33.06 13.99 -21.78
CA THR A 331 31.99 14.21 -20.80
C THR A 331 30.99 13.06 -20.79
N PHE A 332 30.27 12.86 -19.69
CA PHE A 332 29.22 11.84 -19.65
C PHE A 332 28.06 12.09 -20.64
N ARG A 333 27.85 13.34 -21.07
CA ARG A 333 26.96 13.66 -22.20
C ARG A 333 27.44 13.05 -23.51
N GLN A 334 28.74 13.09 -23.78
CA GLN A 334 29.33 12.46 -24.96
C GLN A 334 29.35 10.94 -24.82
N LEU A 335 29.70 10.41 -23.64
CA LEU A 335 29.65 8.97 -23.38
C LEU A 335 28.26 8.38 -23.61
N LYS A 336 27.20 9.11 -23.26
CA LYS A 336 25.81 8.70 -23.51
C LYS A 336 25.59 8.34 -24.99
N GLU A 337 26.14 9.12 -25.91
CA GLU A 337 26.02 8.86 -27.36
C GLU A 337 26.68 7.54 -27.73
N VAL A 338 27.92 7.31 -27.31
CA VAL A 338 28.65 6.07 -27.68
C VAL A 338 28.21 4.83 -26.89
N PHE A 339 27.69 4.99 -25.67
CA PHE A 339 27.23 3.87 -24.84
C PHE A 339 25.80 3.45 -25.17
N TYR A 340 24.90 4.39 -25.43
CA TYR A 340 23.45 4.12 -25.54
C TYR A 340 22.85 4.43 -26.92
N PHE A 341 23.51 5.23 -27.76
CA PHE A 341 23.00 5.60 -29.09
C PHE A 341 23.87 5.15 -30.27
N GLY A 342 25.09 4.65 -30.01
CA GLY A 342 25.98 4.14 -31.04
C GLY A 342 25.46 2.86 -31.71
N ASP A 343 26.26 2.30 -32.61
CA ASP A 343 25.86 1.12 -33.40
C ASP A 343 25.62 -0.14 -32.55
N ASN A 344 26.25 -0.23 -31.38
CA ASN A 344 26.14 -1.36 -30.47
C ASN A 344 25.78 -0.91 -29.03
N PRO A 345 24.56 -0.40 -28.77
CA PRO A 345 24.23 0.15 -27.46
C PRO A 345 24.27 -0.89 -26.34
N ILE A 346 24.88 -0.49 -25.21
CA ILE A 346 25.01 -1.33 -24.03
C ILE A 346 23.62 -1.59 -23.44
N GLY A 347 23.27 -2.87 -23.25
CA GLY A 347 22.00 -3.28 -22.66
C GLY A 347 20.83 -3.38 -23.64
N LYS A 348 20.97 -2.98 -24.92
CA LYS A 348 19.87 -2.98 -25.90
C LYS A 348 19.23 -4.36 -26.08
N ASN A 349 20.04 -5.41 -26.17
CA ASN A 349 19.59 -6.78 -26.42
C ASN A 349 19.44 -7.59 -25.13
N VAL A 350 19.25 -6.92 -23.99
CA VAL A 350 19.11 -7.55 -22.67
C VAL A 350 17.71 -7.27 -22.15
N ILE A 351 17.05 -8.31 -21.64
CA ILE A 351 15.76 -8.18 -20.96
C ILE A 351 16.01 -7.51 -19.61
N CYS A 352 15.39 -6.37 -19.40
CA CYS A 352 15.50 -5.61 -18.17
C CYS A 352 14.78 -6.34 -17.03
N PRO A 353 15.46 -6.69 -15.93
CA PRO A 353 14.83 -7.37 -14.79
C PRO A 353 13.78 -6.51 -14.09
N ARG A 354 13.77 -5.18 -14.29
CA ARG A 354 12.82 -4.27 -13.64
C ARG A 354 11.41 -4.36 -14.20
N ASP A 355 11.28 -4.63 -15.49
CA ASP A 355 10.01 -4.52 -16.22
C ASP A 355 9.79 -5.67 -17.22
N GLY A 356 10.75 -6.58 -17.39
CA GLY A 356 10.66 -7.70 -18.33
C GLY A 356 10.73 -7.29 -19.80
N ARG A 357 11.05 -6.03 -20.11
CA ARG A 357 11.08 -5.50 -21.48
C ARG A 357 12.52 -5.44 -22.01
N MET A 358 12.68 -5.46 -23.33
CA MET A 358 13.98 -5.33 -23.99
C MET A 358 14.62 -3.95 -23.70
N GLY A 359 15.95 -3.92 -23.55
CA GLY A 359 16.72 -2.74 -23.19
C GLY A 359 16.86 -2.59 -21.67
N ALA A 360 18.05 -2.88 -21.15
CA ALA A 360 18.37 -2.85 -19.72
C ALA A 360 19.32 -1.70 -19.33
N SER A 361 19.39 -1.38 -18.03
CA SER A 361 20.38 -0.45 -17.49
C SER A 361 21.81 -0.98 -17.66
N PHE A 362 22.83 -0.13 -17.50
CA PHE A 362 24.23 -0.58 -17.58
C PHE A 362 24.54 -1.66 -16.55
N VAL A 363 24.08 -1.46 -15.30
CA VAL A 363 24.28 -2.41 -14.20
C VAL A 363 23.59 -3.77 -14.43
N ASP A 364 22.62 -3.84 -15.35
CA ASP A 364 21.94 -5.08 -15.71
C ASP A 364 22.33 -5.63 -17.10
N SER A 365 23.19 -4.91 -17.84
CA SER A 365 23.51 -5.20 -19.25
C SER A 365 24.40 -6.42 -19.49
N GLY A 366 24.99 -7.01 -18.43
CA GLY A 366 26.02 -8.05 -18.53
C GLY A 366 27.40 -7.54 -18.96
N THR A 367 27.54 -6.25 -19.32
CA THR A 367 28.86 -5.63 -19.57
C THR A 367 29.62 -5.39 -18.27
N LEU A 368 28.89 -5.01 -17.21
CA LEU A 368 29.44 -4.80 -15.89
C LEU A 368 29.80 -6.17 -15.26
N PRO A 369 31.00 -6.32 -14.69
CA PRO A 369 31.38 -7.53 -13.95
C PRO A 369 30.45 -7.73 -12.76
N ARG A 370 30.16 -8.99 -12.40
CA ARG A 370 29.17 -9.27 -11.36
C ARG A 370 29.62 -8.80 -9.98
N GLU A 371 30.91 -8.91 -9.70
CA GLU A 371 31.57 -8.40 -8.50
C GLU A 371 31.49 -6.86 -8.36
N SER A 372 31.33 -6.15 -9.48
CA SER A 372 31.23 -4.69 -9.53
C SER A 372 29.79 -4.17 -9.38
N ARG A 373 28.85 -5.04 -9.01
CA ARG A 373 27.43 -4.76 -8.84
C ARG A 373 26.94 -5.28 -7.48
N ALA A 374 26.57 -4.37 -6.58
CA ALA A 374 25.95 -4.71 -5.30
C ALA A 374 24.89 -3.66 -4.90
N PRO A 375 24.14 -3.84 -3.80
CA PRO A 375 23.22 -2.82 -3.33
C PRO A 375 23.93 -1.47 -3.14
N CYS A 376 23.26 -0.38 -3.51
CA CYS A 376 23.81 0.96 -3.39
C CYS A 376 24.14 1.30 -1.93
N THR A 377 25.35 1.79 -1.71
CA THR A 377 25.81 2.29 -0.41
C THR A 377 25.77 3.81 -0.33
N HIS A 378 25.92 4.49 -1.46
CA HIS A 378 26.00 5.94 -1.55
C HIS A 378 25.27 6.44 -2.80
N TYR A 379 24.60 7.58 -2.69
CA TYR A 379 23.97 8.24 -3.82
C TYR A 379 24.94 9.28 -4.38
N LEU A 380 25.32 9.16 -5.65
CA LEU A 380 26.21 10.15 -6.27
C LEU A 380 25.38 11.28 -6.87
N SER A 381 25.54 12.49 -6.33
CA SER A 381 25.01 13.72 -6.90
C SER A 381 26.10 14.43 -7.70
N TRP A 382 25.88 14.61 -9.01
CA TRP A 382 26.92 15.04 -9.95
C TRP A 382 26.31 15.59 -11.26
N SER A 383 27.14 16.15 -12.13
CA SER A 383 26.73 16.69 -13.44
C SER A 383 27.23 15.85 -14.61
N TRP A 384 26.36 15.55 -15.58
CA TRP A 384 26.76 14.85 -16.82
C TRP A 384 27.73 15.66 -17.70
N GLN A 385 27.94 16.94 -17.39
CA GLN A 385 28.95 17.77 -18.05
C GLN A 385 30.37 17.44 -17.59
N TYR A 386 30.54 16.70 -16.48
CA TYR A 386 31.86 16.31 -16.03
C TYR A 386 32.50 15.32 -16.98
N GLU A 387 33.81 15.47 -17.13
CA GLU A 387 34.66 14.52 -17.82
C GLU A 387 34.76 13.23 -17.00
N VAL A 388 35.02 12.12 -17.69
CA VAL A 388 35.25 10.83 -17.03
C VAL A 388 36.39 10.94 -16.02
N GLN A 389 37.50 11.60 -16.42
CA GLN A 389 38.66 11.79 -15.56
C GLN A 389 38.32 12.53 -14.27
N VAL A 390 37.58 13.64 -14.36
CA VAL A 390 37.19 14.43 -13.17
C VAL A 390 36.40 13.57 -12.18
N ILE A 391 35.50 12.73 -12.66
CA ILE A 391 34.75 11.81 -11.79
C ILE A 391 35.66 10.73 -11.20
N THR A 392 36.52 10.08 -11.98
CA THR A 392 37.38 9.01 -11.46
C THR A 392 38.36 9.54 -10.44
N ASP A 393 39.02 10.66 -10.71
CA ASP A 393 40.04 11.26 -9.84
C ASP A 393 39.39 11.74 -8.52
N ALA A 394 38.19 12.33 -8.59
CA ALA A 394 37.43 12.74 -7.40
C ALA A 394 37.02 11.55 -6.52
N LEU A 395 36.60 10.43 -7.13
CA LEU A 395 36.21 9.23 -6.40
C LEU A 395 37.41 8.54 -5.76
N GLU A 396 38.55 8.47 -6.44
CA GLU A 396 39.81 7.95 -5.88
C GLU A 396 40.23 8.75 -4.65
N HIS A 397 40.27 10.08 -4.78
CA HIS A 397 40.65 10.96 -3.68
C HIS A 397 39.70 10.85 -2.49
N TRP A 398 38.39 10.78 -2.76
CA TRP A 398 37.38 10.63 -1.72
C TRP A 398 37.53 9.32 -0.93
N VAL A 399 37.67 8.20 -1.62
CA VAL A 399 37.82 6.89 -0.99
C VAL A 399 39.09 6.86 -0.14
N GLU A 400 40.19 7.44 -0.65
CA GLU A 400 41.43 7.59 0.11
C GLU A 400 41.25 8.48 1.35
N SER A 401 40.62 9.65 1.22
CA SER A 401 40.44 10.61 2.32
C SER A 401 39.57 10.07 3.44
N GLU A 402 38.50 9.34 3.08
CA GLU A 402 37.57 8.72 4.04
C GLU A 402 38.04 7.33 4.51
N LYS A 403 39.18 6.83 3.99
CA LYS A 403 39.73 5.50 4.28
C LYS A 403 38.72 4.38 4.04
N LEU A 404 37.96 4.50 2.96
CA LEU A 404 37.00 3.50 2.52
C LEU A 404 37.72 2.46 1.65
N ASP A 405 37.15 1.27 1.55
CA ASP A 405 37.57 0.31 0.52
C ASP A 405 36.74 0.55 -0.75
N ALA A 406 37.41 0.87 -1.86
CA ALA A 406 36.75 1.11 -3.14
C ALA A 406 35.92 -0.09 -3.61
N SER A 407 36.26 -1.33 -3.20
CA SER A 407 35.47 -2.52 -3.56
C SER A 407 34.17 -2.64 -2.78
N ASP A 408 34.06 -2.01 -1.61
CA ASP A 408 32.87 -2.04 -0.75
C ASP A 408 31.95 -0.84 -0.96
N VAL A 409 32.37 0.15 -1.79
CA VAL A 409 31.56 1.33 -2.11
C VAL A 409 30.85 1.15 -3.44
N TYR A 410 29.52 1.12 -3.38
CA TYR A 410 28.64 1.03 -4.54
C TYR A 410 27.79 2.28 -4.68
N LEU A 411 27.89 2.94 -5.83
CA LEU A 411 27.25 4.20 -6.12
C LEU A 411 25.94 4.01 -6.87
N TYR A 412 24.89 4.65 -6.38
CA TYR A 412 23.78 5.02 -7.23
C TYR A 412 24.24 6.20 -8.11
N MET A 413 24.69 5.90 -9.32
CA MET A 413 25.08 6.90 -10.31
C MET A 413 24.12 6.84 -11.50
N CYS A 414 23.32 7.89 -11.67
CA CYS A 414 22.17 7.90 -12.58
C CYS A 414 22.51 7.51 -14.04
N PHE A 415 23.73 7.75 -14.52
CA PHE A 415 24.18 7.33 -15.85
C PHE A 415 24.19 5.80 -16.02
N PHE A 416 24.60 5.05 -14.99
CA PHE A 416 24.74 3.60 -15.03
C PHE A 416 23.49 2.87 -14.53
N VAL A 417 22.85 3.41 -13.49
CA VAL A 417 21.75 2.72 -12.81
C VAL A 417 20.40 2.98 -13.47
N ASN A 418 20.15 4.18 -14.01
CA ASN A 418 18.90 4.40 -14.71
C ASN A 418 18.85 3.60 -16.02
N ASN A 419 17.67 3.09 -16.35
CA ASN A 419 17.45 2.47 -17.63
C ASN A 419 17.29 3.57 -18.69
N GLN A 420 18.39 3.91 -19.37
CA GLN A 420 18.40 4.96 -20.39
C GLN A 420 17.46 4.66 -21.56
N PHE A 421 17.14 3.39 -21.81
CA PHE A 421 16.16 3.01 -22.82
C PHE A 421 14.75 3.50 -22.48
N ARG A 422 14.38 3.53 -21.20
CA ARG A 422 13.07 4.05 -20.76
C ARG A 422 13.04 5.56 -20.75
N ILE A 423 14.10 6.19 -20.27
CA ILE A 423 14.14 7.65 -20.13
C ILE A 423 14.24 8.33 -21.50
N LEU A 424 15.10 7.83 -22.38
CA LEU A 424 15.49 8.57 -23.58
C LEU A 424 14.71 8.16 -24.83
N TYR A 425 14.30 6.89 -24.97
CA TYR A 425 13.58 6.43 -26.16
C TYR A 425 12.06 6.52 -26.01
N GLU A 426 11.53 6.41 -24.79
CA GLU A 426 10.07 6.34 -24.61
C GLU A 426 9.42 7.73 -24.50
N ALA A 427 10.21 8.82 -24.45
CA ALA A 427 9.92 10.24 -24.70
C ALA A 427 8.58 10.84 -24.20
N GLY A 428 7.78 10.09 -23.44
CA GLY A 428 6.36 10.33 -23.29
C GLY A 428 5.99 11.32 -22.19
N GLY A 429 6.94 12.06 -21.63
CA GLY A 429 6.71 12.99 -20.52
C GLY A 429 6.33 12.32 -19.19
N ALA A 430 5.72 11.13 -19.21
CA ALA A 430 5.32 10.34 -18.04
C ALA A 430 6.50 9.92 -17.14
N GLY A 431 7.74 10.09 -17.60
CA GLY A 431 8.94 9.87 -16.79
C GLY A 431 9.16 10.95 -15.72
N SER A 432 8.52 12.12 -15.80
CA SER A 432 8.62 13.17 -14.77
C SER A 432 7.60 13.03 -13.63
N ASP A 433 6.46 12.40 -13.93
CA ASP A 433 5.38 12.24 -12.95
C ASP A 433 5.85 11.22 -11.90
N ASN A 434 5.94 11.65 -10.64
CA ASN A 434 6.49 10.91 -9.49
C ASN A 434 8.03 10.79 -9.41
N LEU A 435 8.80 11.61 -10.14
CA LEU A 435 10.27 11.61 -9.96
C LEU A 435 10.68 11.97 -8.53
N GLU A 436 9.96 12.88 -7.88
CA GLU A 436 10.19 13.26 -6.49
C GLU A 436 10.03 12.05 -5.57
N ASP A 437 8.91 11.34 -5.62
CA ASP A 437 8.66 10.16 -4.77
C ASP A 437 9.69 9.05 -5.00
N VAL A 438 10.01 8.76 -6.27
CA VAL A 438 11.00 7.74 -6.62
C VAL A 438 12.38 8.13 -6.11
N PHE A 439 12.74 9.40 -6.26
CA PHE A 439 14.02 9.93 -5.81
C PHE A 439 14.13 9.98 -4.28
N GLU A 440 13.10 10.47 -3.59
CA GLU A 440 13.05 10.50 -2.13
C GLU A 440 13.14 9.11 -1.52
N LYS A 441 12.35 8.15 -2.05
CA LYS A 441 12.42 6.75 -1.62
C LYS A 441 13.83 6.20 -1.79
N ARG A 442 14.50 6.57 -2.89
CA ARG A 442 15.87 6.13 -3.17
C ARG A 442 16.89 6.76 -2.24
N LEU A 443 16.81 8.07 -1.99
CA LEU A 443 17.68 8.74 -1.02
C LEU A 443 17.52 8.16 0.38
N ARG A 444 16.29 7.92 0.83
CA ARG A 444 16.01 7.26 2.13
C ARG A 444 16.62 5.87 2.20
N HIS A 445 16.47 5.08 1.14
CA HIS A 445 17.01 3.73 1.09
C HIS A 445 18.54 3.70 1.13
N VAL A 446 19.20 4.58 0.37
CA VAL A 446 20.67 4.63 0.29
C VAL A 446 21.28 5.26 1.54
N GLY A 447 20.65 6.28 2.11
CA GLY A 447 21.01 6.85 3.41
C GLY A 447 22.27 7.71 3.44
N HIS A 448 22.95 7.94 2.30
CA HIS A 448 24.09 8.84 2.20
C HIS A 448 24.21 9.44 0.79
N VAL A 449 24.56 10.72 0.70
CA VAL A 449 24.82 11.42 -0.58
C VAL A 449 26.28 11.86 -0.66
N VAL A 450 26.88 11.65 -1.83
CA VAL A 450 28.20 12.16 -2.19
C VAL A 450 28.02 13.15 -3.32
N ALA A 451 28.34 14.42 -3.09
CA ALA A 451 28.18 15.51 -4.05
C ALA A 451 29.54 15.89 -4.65
N VAL A 452 29.69 15.77 -5.97
CA VAL A 452 30.92 16.17 -6.67
C VAL A 452 30.85 17.64 -7.07
N LEU A 453 31.75 18.46 -6.55
CA LEU A 453 31.90 19.88 -6.86
C LEU A 453 33.19 20.08 -7.66
N ASP A 454 33.04 20.47 -8.92
CA ASP A 454 34.13 20.61 -9.89
C ASP A 454 35.03 21.83 -9.64
N ALA A 455 34.46 22.92 -9.14
CA ALA A 455 35.17 24.17 -8.92
C ALA A 455 34.60 24.92 -7.72
N TRP A 456 35.39 25.85 -7.17
CA TRP A 456 34.91 26.77 -6.14
C TRP A 456 34.11 27.93 -6.75
N GLU A 457 34.63 28.51 -7.83
CA GLU A 457 34.00 29.61 -8.56
C GLU A 457 33.18 29.05 -9.72
N GLU A 458 31.91 29.44 -9.80
CA GLU A 458 30.98 29.04 -10.87
C GLU A 458 30.93 27.53 -11.17
N PRO A 459 30.83 26.63 -10.17
CA PRO A 459 30.82 25.19 -10.42
C PRO A 459 29.67 24.80 -11.35
N ALA A 460 29.97 23.98 -12.37
CA ALA A 460 28.95 23.44 -13.25
C ALA A 460 27.91 22.63 -12.45
N TYR A 461 28.30 22.08 -11.29
CA TYR A 461 27.37 21.48 -10.33
C TYR A 461 26.17 22.37 -10.02
N LEU A 462 26.40 23.65 -9.67
CA LEU A 462 25.36 24.56 -9.19
C LEU A 462 24.53 25.18 -10.35
N THR A 463 24.93 24.94 -11.60
CA THR A 463 24.16 25.40 -12.77
C THR A 463 22.96 24.50 -13.10
N ARG A 464 22.86 23.32 -12.45
CA ARG A 464 21.84 22.32 -12.75
C ARG A 464 20.75 22.35 -11.67
N VAL A 465 19.51 22.66 -12.07
CA VAL A 465 18.37 22.63 -11.12
C VAL A 465 18.21 21.28 -10.41
N TRP A 466 18.56 20.18 -11.10
CA TRP A 466 18.45 18.84 -10.54
C TRP A 466 19.42 18.61 -9.38
N THR A 467 20.69 19.03 -9.47
CA THR A 467 21.65 18.87 -8.37
C THR A 467 21.25 19.72 -7.16
N ILE A 468 20.72 20.93 -7.39
CA ILE A 468 20.14 21.77 -6.31
C ILE A 468 18.98 21.06 -5.63
N PHE A 469 18.07 20.46 -6.41
CA PHE A 469 16.96 19.67 -5.89
C PHE A 469 17.46 18.47 -5.08
N GLU A 470 18.46 17.74 -5.56
CA GLU A 470 19.04 16.61 -4.82
C GLU A 470 19.59 17.02 -3.44
N GLN A 471 20.27 18.17 -3.37
CA GLN A 471 20.77 18.73 -2.11
C GLN A 471 19.63 19.16 -1.18
N TYR A 472 18.63 19.85 -1.73
CA TYR A 472 17.44 20.27 -0.98
C TYR A 472 16.72 19.06 -0.36
N THR A 473 16.51 18.02 -1.15
CA THR A 473 15.82 16.80 -0.69
C THR A 473 16.65 16.04 0.34
N ALA A 474 17.97 15.94 0.17
CA ALA A 474 18.84 15.33 1.18
C ALA A 474 18.72 16.07 2.54
N ILE A 475 18.69 17.41 2.52
CA ILE A 475 18.49 18.24 3.72
C ILE A 475 17.09 18.00 4.31
N LYS A 476 16.03 18.03 3.48
CA LYS A 476 14.64 17.76 3.88
C LYS A 476 14.50 16.41 4.57
N LEU A 477 15.23 15.39 4.10
CA LEU A 477 15.18 14.03 4.62
C LEU A 477 16.22 13.73 5.70
N HIS A 478 17.02 14.72 6.12
CA HIS A 478 18.13 14.54 7.04
C HIS A 478 19.14 13.45 6.62
N VAL A 479 19.33 13.28 5.31
CA VAL A 479 20.33 12.37 4.74
C VAL A 479 21.69 13.08 4.72
N PRO A 480 22.76 12.50 5.31
CA PRO A 480 24.08 13.12 5.33
C PRO A 480 24.62 13.30 3.90
N VAL A 481 25.28 14.45 3.69
CA VAL A 481 25.91 14.80 2.42
C VAL A 481 27.42 15.02 2.62
N THR A 482 28.23 14.21 1.94
CA THR A 482 29.68 14.42 1.80
C THR A 482 29.96 15.18 0.51
N ARG A 483 30.78 16.23 0.57
CA ARG A 483 31.12 17.06 -0.61
C ARG A 483 32.54 16.74 -1.05
N LEU A 484 32.71 16.42 -2.33
CA LEU A 484 34.01 16.18 -2.94
C LEU A 484 34.42 17.45 -3.65
N GLY A 485 35.43 18.14 -3.13
CA GLY A 485 36.07 19.24 -3.85
C GLY A 485 37.17 18.69 -4.74
N CYS A 486 37.10 18.94 -6.04
CA CYS A 486 38.27 18.80 -6.90
C CYS A 486 39.14 20.05 -6.70
N CYS A 487 40.31 19.89 -6.08
CA CYS A 487 41.28 20.98 -5.89
C CYS A 487 42.28 21.06 -7.04
#